data_AF-A0A920PF79-F1
#
_entry.id   AF-A0A920PF79-F1
#
_cell.length_a   1.000
_cell.length_b   1.000
_cell.length_c   1.000
_cell.angle_alpha   90.00
_cell.angle_beta   90.00
_cell.angle_gamma   90.00
#
_symmetry.space_group_name_H-M   'P 1'
#
loop_
_entity.id
_entity.type
_entity.pdbx_description
1 polymer ?
#
loop_
_entity_poly.entity_id
_entity_poly.type
_entity_poly.pdbx_seq_one_letter_code
_entity_poly.pdbx_strand_id
1 'polypeptide(L)'
;MLRRFKQTRLNLAPVAASANKCLHGAPGASFVIAHQDLWNDEPDQASSVYFDLYAYYKLQQDQGFSPFTQATHVLMRLMWL
;
A
#
# COMPACT_ATOMS: atom_id res chain seq x y z
N MET A 1 25.59 4.19 4.31
CA MET A 1 25.62 2.75 3.99
C MET A 1 24.19 2.18 4.04
N LEU A 2 23.37 2.47 3.03
CA LEU A 2 21.99 1.94 2.97
C LEU A 2 22.02 0.61 2.20
N ARG A 3 21.84 -0.52 2.90
CA ARG A 3 21.66 -1.81 2.25
C ARG A 3 20.31 -1.80 1.54
N ARG A 4 20.30 -2.05 0.23
CA ARG A 4 19.05 -2.25 -0.54
C ARG A 4 18.40 -3.57 -0.11
N PHE A 5 17.43 -3.47 0.78
CA PHE A 5 16.57 -4.58 1.18
C PHE A 5 15.46 -4.74 0.14
N LYS A 6 15.41 -5.92 -0.51
CA LYS A 6 14.29 -6.34 -1.34
C LYS A 6 13.42 -7.24 -0.48
N GLN A 7 12.11 -7.01 -0.43
CA GLN A 7 11.16 -7.81 0.34
C GLN A 7 11.29 -9.31 0.01
N THR A 8 11.48 -9.64 -1.28
CA THR A 8 11.71 -10.99 -1.78
C THR A 8 13.01 -11.65 -1.28
N ARG A 9 14.04 -10.87 -0.92
CA ARG A 9 15.31 -11.43 -0.39
C ARG A 9 15.26 -11.76 1.09
N LEU A 10 14.30 -11.21 1.83
CA LEU A 10 14.22 -11.34 3.28
C LEU A 10 13.03 -12.21 3.73
N ASN A 11 12.26 -12.78 2.79
CA ASN A 11 11.04 -13.53 3.05
C ASN A 11 10.09 -12.78 4.02
N LEU A 12 9.83 -11.51 3.72
CA LEU A 12 8.92 -10.71 4.54
C LEU A 12 7.46 -10.94 4.12
N ALA A 13 6.59 -11.07 5.13
CA ALA A 13 5.15 -10.90 5.01
C ALA A 13 4.78 -9.51 4.42
N PRO A 14 3.50 -9.20 4.14
CA PRO A 14 3.08 -7.86 3.73
C PRO A 14 3.64 -6.79 4.67
N VAL A 15 4.17 -5.71 4.10
CA VAL A 15 4.78 -4.60 4.84
C VAL A 15 3.87 -3.39 4.76
N ALA A 16 3.40 -2.92 5.91
CA ALA A 16 2.74 -1.64 6.03
C ALA A 16 3.75 -0.53 6.35
N ALA A 17 3.60 0.62 5.71
CA ALA A 17 4.43 1.80 5.93
C ALA A 17 3.60 3.09 5.84
N SER A 18 4.16 4.18 6.36
CA SER A 18 3.53 5.51 6.35
C SER A 18 4.39 6.52 5.60
N ALA A 19 3.73 7.46 4.91
CA ALA A 19 4.38 8.52 4.16
C ALA A 19 5.24 9.45 5.04
N ASN A 20 4.85 9.68 6.30
CA ASN A 20 5.42 10.73 7.14
C ASN A 20 6.57 10.28 8.08
N LYS A 21 7.25 9.19 7.75
CA LYS A 21 8.38 8.66 8.54
C LYS A 21 9.67 8.75 7.75
N CYS A 22 10.34 7.63 7.49
CA CYS A 22 11.59 7.60 6.74
C CYS A 22 11.49 8.23 5.34
N LEU A 23 10.26 8.31 4.81
CA LEU A 23 9.96 8.91 3.52
C LEU A 23 9.75 10.43 3.60
N HIS A 24 9.73 11.03 4.79
CA HIS A 24 9.64 12.47 5.06
C HIS A 24 8.48 13.19 4.33
N GLY A 25 7.39 12.49 4.02
CA GLY A 25 6.15 13.05 3.49
C GLY A 25 5.29 13.71 4.57
N ALA A 26 4.16 14.30 4.16
CA ALA A 26 3.14 14.77 5.08
C ALA A 26 2.32 13.59 5.68
N PRO A 27 1.77 13.71 6.90
CA PRO A 27 0.83 12.72 7.44
C PRO A 27 -0.46 12.68 6.61
N GLY A 28 -1.13 11.51 6.58
CA GLY A 28 -2.42 11.35 5.90
C GLY A 28 -2.44 10.25 4.83
N ALA A 29 -1.33 9.56 4.59
CA ALA A 29 -1.27 8.39 3.72
C ALA A 29 -0.39 7.29 4.32
N SER A 30 -0.91 6.07 4.28
CA SER A 30 -0.21 4.82 4.57
C SER A 30 -0.42 3.86 3.41
N PHE A 31 0.52 2.95 3.20
CA PHE A 31 0.47 1.98 2.11
C PHE A 31 0.98 0.62 2.56
N VAL A 32 0.55 -0.42 1.84
CA VAL A 32 0.96 -1.79 2.07
C VAL A 32 1.64 -2.31 0.81
N ILE A 33 2.81 -2.94 0.97
CA ILE A 33 3.52 -3.64 -0.11
C ILE A 33 3.52 -5.12 0.21
N ALA A 34 2.99 -5.92 -0.70
CA ALA A 34 2.91 -7.37 -0.58
C ALA A 34 3.40 -8.03 -1.87
N HIS A 35 3.81 -9.30 -1.77
CA HIS A 35 4.12 -10.11 -2.95
C HIS A 35 2.86 -10.34 -3.79
N GLN A 36 3.01 -10.41 -5.11
CA GLN A 36 1.86 -10.57 -6.03
C GLN A 36 1.04 -11.82 -5.71
N ASP A 37 1.70 -12.92 -5.33
CA ASP A 37 1.03 -14.18 -4.98
C ASP A 37 0.04 -14.03 -3.81
N LEU A 38 0.29 -13.09 -2.89
CA LEU A 38 -0.60 -12.86 -1.74
C LEU A 38 -1.91 -12.18 -2.14
N TRP A 39 -1.95 -11.48 -3.28
CA TRP A 39 -3.17 -10.87 -3.79
C TRP A 39 -4.06 -11.86 -4.56
N ASN A 40 -3.51 -13.03 -4.93
CA ASN A 40 -4.24 -14.06 -5.66
C ASN A 40 -5.05 -14.99 -4.74
N ASP A 41 -4.77 -14.97 -3.43
CA ASP A 41 -5.47 -15.75 -2.41
C ASP A 41 -6.39 -14.81 -1.61
N GLU A 42 -7.51 -14.45 -2.22
CA GLU A 42 -8.49 -13.52 -1.62
C GLU A 42 -9.30 -14.22 -0.53
N PRO A 43 -9.38 -13.65 0.70
CA PRO A 43 -10.23 -14.20 1.75
C PRO A 43 -11.71 -13.99 1.43
N ASP A 44 -12.57 -14.90 1.91
CA ASP A 44 -14.02 -14.88 1.65
C ASP A 44 -14.70 -13.53 1.98
N GLN A 45 -14.23 -12.81 3.02
CA GLN A 45 -14.73 -11.49 3.35
C GLN A 45 -13.80 -10.70 4.28
N ALA A 46 -13.53 -9.43 3.94
CA ALA A 46 -12.90 -8.50 4.87
C ALA A 46 -13.87 -8.13 6.01
N SER A 47 -13.35 -8.06 7.24
CA SER A 47 -14.13 -7.67 8.42
C SER A 47 -14.45 -6.17 8.49
N SER A 48 -13.87 -5.37 7.59
CA SER A 48 -14.08 -3.93 7.52
C SER A 48 -14.07 -3.46 6.06
N VAL A 49 -15.08 -2.68 5.70
CA VAL A 49 -15.20 -2.08 4.36
C VAL A 49 -14.02 -1.14 4.04
N TYR A 50 -13.55 -0.38 5.04
CA TYR A 50 -12.47 0.59 4.80
C TYR A 50 -11.07 -0.06 4.80
N PHE A 51 -10.90 -1.19 5.49
CA PHE A 51 -9.63 -1.92 5.56
C PHE A 51 -9.60 -3.18 4.67
N ASP A 52 -10.49 -3.26 3.69
CA ASP A 52 -10.46 -4.32 2.67
C ASP A 52 -9.32 -4.07 1.66
N LEU A 53 -8.11 -4.54 2.00
CA LEU A 53 -6.93 -4.34 1.16
C LEU A 53 -7.03 -5.03 -0.21
N TYR A 54 -7.81 -6.10 -0.34
CA TYR A 54 -8.01 -6.81 -1.60
C TYR A 54 -8.88 -5.99 -2.55
N ALA A 55 -9.97 -5.41 -2.05
CA ALA A 55 -10.78 -4.47 -2.83
C ALA A 55 -9.96 -3.24 -3.28
N TYR A 56 -9.13 -2.69 -2.39
CA TYR A 56 -8.21 -1.60 -2.74
C TYR A 56 -7.20 -2.01 -3.82
N TYR A 57 -6.62 -3.21 -3.73
CA TYR A 57 -5.67 -3.72 -4.70
C TYR A 57 -6.33 -3.93 -6.07
N LYS A 58 -7.47 -4.63 -6.14
CA LYS A 58 -8.18 -4.89 -7.40
C LYS A 58 -8.55 -3.60 -8.13
N LEU A 59 -9.18 -2.63 -7.44
CA LEU A 59 -9.53 -1.34 -8.07
C LEU A 59 -8.30 -0.55 -8.54
N GLN A 60 -7.18 -0.62 -7.82
CA GLN A 60 -5.93 0.01 -8.27
C GLN A 60 -5.34 -0.68 -9.50
N GLN A 61 -5.43 -2.01 -9.61
CA GLN A 61 -4.97 -2.74 -10.81
C GLN A 61 -5.89 -2.49 -12.01
N ASP A 62 -7.20 -2.49 -11.79
CA ASP A 62 -8.20 -2.42 -12.87
C ASP A 62 -8.39 -0.98 -13.38
N GLN A 63 -8.39 0.00 -12.48
CA GLN A 63 -8.78 1.39 -12.79
C GLN A 63 -7.73 2.42 -12.38
N GLY A 64 -6.72 2.05 -11.58
CA GLY A 64 -5.73 2.99 -11.06
C GLY A 64 -6.21 3.88 -9.91
N PHE A 65 -7.38 3.59 -9.33
CA PHE A 65 -7.99 4.40 -8.27
C PHE A 65 -8.24 3.58 -6.99
N SER A 66 -8.38 4.28 -5.86
CA SER A 66 -8.90 3.67 -4.63
C SER A 66 -10.43 3.75 -4.58
N PRO A 67 -11.09 2.86 -3.81
CA PRO A 67 -12.54 2.86 -3.63
C PRO A 67 -13.12 4.14 -3.01
N PHE A 68 -12.32 4.91 -2.26
CA PHE A 68 -12.77 6.11 -1.56
C PHE A 68 -11.88 7.32 -1.88
N THR A 69 -12.36 8.51 -1.51
CA THR A 69 -11.62 9.77 -1.65
C THR A 69 -10.28 9.72 -0.92
N GLN A 70 -9.19 9.91 -1.66
CA GLN A 70 -7.84 9.90 -1.12
C GLN A 70 -7.42 11.27 -0.56
N ALA A 71 -6.39 11.28 0.29
CA ALA A 71 -5.67 12.50 0.67
C ALA A 71 -4.81 13.00 -0.51
N THR A 72 -5.46 13.54 -1.55
CA THR A 72 -4.85 13.90 -2.84
C THR A 72 -3.61 14.79 -2.70
N HIS A 73 -3.65 15.81 -1.83
CA HIS A 73 -2.49 16.66 -1.56
C HIS A 73 -1.29 15.90 -0.98
N VAL A 74 -1.54 14.91 -0.11
CA VAL A 74 -0.49 14.10 0.51
C VAL A 74 0.08 13.12 -0.52
N LEU A 75 -0.79 12.44 -1.28
CA LEU A 75 -0.37 11.48 -2.31
C LEU A 75 0.36 12.13 -3.47
N MET A 76 -0.08 13.30 -3.94
CA MET A 76 0.64 14.06 -4.95
C MET A 76 2.07 14.32 -4.47
N ARG A 77 2.25 14.81 -3.23
CA ARG A 77 3.60 15.07 -2.69
C ARG A 77 4.43 13.80 -2.53
N LEU A 78 3.80 12.66 -2.24
CA LEU A 78 4.46 11.37 -2.07
C LEU A 78 5.00 10.80 -3.39
N MET A 79 4.28 11.00 -4.50
CA MET A 79 4.64 10.42 -5.80
C MET A 79 5.85 11.11 -6.46
N TRP A 80 6.25 12.29 -5.97
CA TRP A 80 7.41 13.04 -6.45
C TRP A 80 8.66 12.91 -5.55
N LEU A 81 8.66 11.97 -4.59
CA LEU A 81 9.81 11.59 -3.76
C LEU A 81 10.50 10.33 -4.31
#